data_AF-A0A0Q0VZH4-F1
#
_entry.id   AF-A0A0Q0VZH4-F1
#
_cell.length_a   1.000
_cell.length_b   1.000
_cell.length_c   1.000
_cell.angle_alpha   90.00
_cell.angle_beta   90.00
_cell.angle_gamma   90.00
#
_symmetry.space_group_name_H-M   'P 1'
#
loop_
_entity.id
_entity.type
_entity.pdbx_description
1 polymer ?
#
loop_
_entity_poly.entity_id
_entity_poly.type
_entity_poly.pdbx_seq_one_letter_code
_entity_poly.pdbx_strand_id
1 'polypeptide(L)'
;MIRARDYEHMFNLARAVSKQPFPKKEGVFIITYAGSLGVISADAVIDEGMKLSDLEPHLKERLLDLLPEYVGGTNPVDYTFSMDAETVKRTIEIGVESEDVGSFIVILQAEILGSYVEPLGKIDYRGKPIMVCVAGKEFAMDDVIKMENVGIPVYQTPEQCADAISVMYKHWKHSGQ
;
A
#
# COMPACT_ATOMS: atom_id res chain seq x y z
N MET A 1 12.38 7.54 19.00
CA MET A 1 11.12 7.30 19.73
C MET A 1 9.98 7.65 18.79
N ILE A 2 9.02 6.74 18.59
CA ILE A 2 7.78 7.01 17.85
C ILE A 2 6.69 7.33 18.88
N ARG A 3 5.95 8.42 18.68
CA ARG A 3 4.90 8.86 19.61
C ARG A 3 3.51 8.60 19.01
N ALA A 4 2.72 7.78 19.68
CA ALA A 4 1.30 7.61 19.36
C ALA A 4 0.45 8.69 20.05
N ARG A 5 -0.72 8.99 19.46
CA ARG A 5 -1.69 9.97 19.97
C ARG A 5 -2.65 9.36 21.00
N ASP A 6 -2.95 8.07 20.84
CA ASP A 6 -3.85 7.27 21.66
C ASP A 6 -3.54 5.77 21.49
N TYR A 7 -4.33 4.90 22.13
CA TYR A 7 -4.13 3.45 22.09
C TYR A 7 -4.37 2.84 20.71
N GLU A 8 -5.37 3.31 19.96
CA GLU A 8 -5.67 2.77 18.63
C GLU A 8 -4.52 3.08 17.66
N HIS A 9 -4.08 4.34 17.65
CA HIS A 9 -2.93 4.78 16.89
C HIS A 9 -1.67 3.99 17.29
N MET A 10 -1.45 3.74 18.58
CA MET A 10 -0.32 2.92 19.04
C MET A 10 -0.37 1.50 18.45
N PHE A 11 -1.53 0.84 18.43
CA PHE A 11 -1.66 -0.50 17.85
C PHE A 11 -1.51 -0.50 16.33
N ASN A 12 -2.02 0.52 15.64
CA ASN A 12 -1.83 0.67 14.19
C ASN A 12 -0.34 0.83 13.85
N LEU A 13 0.39 1.68 14.57
CA LEU A 13 1.84 1.83 14.37
C LEU A 13 2.63 0.57 14.73
N ALA A 14 2.28 -0.10 15.85
CA ALA A 14 2.93 -1.34 16.26
C ALA A 14 2.74 -2.45 15.23
N ARG A 15 1.55 -2.55 14.64
CA ARG A 15 1.26 -3.48 13.54
C ARG A 15 2.17 -3.20 12.34
N ALA A 16 2.30 -1.94 11.91
CA ALA A 16 3.17 -1.56 10.80
C ALA A 16 4.64 -1.93 11.08
N VAL A 17 5.19 -1.43 12.19
CA VAL A 17 6.61 -1.56 12.53
C VAL A 17 7.03 -3.00 12.82
N SER A 18 6.12 -3.83 13.35
CA SER A 18 6.43 -5.25 13.63
C SER A 18 6.44 -6.14 12.38
N LYS A 19 5.83 -5.69 11.28
CA LYS A 19 5.59 -6.51 10.08
C LYS A 19 6.30 -6.00 8.83
N GLN A 20 6.68 -4.73 8.80
CA GLN A 20 7.15 -4.07 7.60
C GLN A 20 8.46 -3.31 7.84
N PRO A 21 9.36 -3.25 6.84
CA PRO A 21 10.56 -2.43 6.90
C PRO A 21 10.20 -0.94 6.88
N PHE A 22 11.14 -0.09 7.30
CA PHE A 22 10.94 1.35 7.23
C PHE A 22 11.11 1.85 5.78
N PRO A 23 10.19 2.68 5.25
CA PRO A 23 10.33 3.24 3.92
C PRO A 23 11.49 4.23 3.89
N LYS A 24 12.28 4.18 2.81
CA LYS A 24 13.47 5.04 2.63
C LYS A 24 13.22 6.25 1.73
N LYS A 25 12.04 6.34 1.14
CA LYS A 25 11.63 7.41 0.21
C LYS A 25 10.20 7.85 0.51
N GLU A 26 9.90 9.08 0.10
CA GLU A 26 8.60 9.74 0.33
C GLU A 26 7.50 9.26 -0.62
N GLY A 27 7.87 8.62 -1.74
CA GLY A 27 6.93 8.18 -2.77
C GLY A 27 6.07 7.00 -2.33
N VAL A 28 4.75 7.18 -2.34
CA VAL A 28 3.76 6.15 -2.07
C VAL A 28 3.08 5.75 -3.37
N PHE A 29 3.08 4.45 -3.68
CA PHE A 29 2.39 3.90 -4.85
C PHE A 29 1.07 3.27 -4.43
N ILE A 30 -0.03 3.77 -4.99
CA ILE A 30 -1.38 3.40 -4.58
C ILE A 30 -2.00 2.50 -5.65
N ILE A 31 -2.56 1.37 -5.23
CA ILE A 31 -3.31 0.44 -6.07
C ILE A 31 -4.70 0.28 -5.46
N THR A 32 -5.76 0.40 -6.26
CA THR A 32 -7.14 0.35 -5.77
C THR A 32 -8.10 -0.32 -6.75
N TYR A 33 -9.16 -0.92 -6.21
CA TYR A 33 -10.34 -1.37 -6.96
C TYR A 33 -11.47 -0.32 -7.01
N ALA A 34 -11.31 0.78 -6.27
CA ALA A 34 -12.31 1.82 -6.15
C ALA A 34 -11.65 3.19 -6.25
N GLY A 35 -11.95 3.92 -7.32
CA GLY A 35 -11.38 5.24 -7.56
C GLY A 35 -11.60 6.25 -6.44
N SER A 36 -12.77 6.22 -5.77
CA SER A 36 -13.03 7.09 -4.61
C SER A 36 -12.08 6.82 -3.44
N LEU A 37 -11.80 5.55 -3.14
CA LEU A 37 -10.81 5.18 -2.12
C LEU A 37 -9.38 5.51 -2.58
N GLY A 38 -9.11 5.46 -3.89
CA GLY A 38 -7.86 5.94 -4.46
C GLY A 38 -7.63 7.42 -4.21
N VAL A 39 -8.64 8.26 -4.48
CA VAL A 39 -8.59 9.71 -4.21
C VAL A 39 -8.40 9.99 -2.72
N ILE A 40 -9.18 9.34 -1.85
CA ILE A 40 -9.02 9.48 -0.38
C ILE A 40 -7.61 9.09 0.06
N SER A 41 -7.07 8.00 -0.48
CA SER A 41 -5.71 7.56 -0.18
C SER A 41 -4.66 8.56 -0.66
N ALA A 42 -4.86 9.17 -1.83
CA ALA A 42 -3.94 10.17 -2.36
C ALA A 42 -3.93 11.44 -1.50
N ASP A 43 -5.10 11.93 -1.12
CA ASP A 43 -5.25 13.08 -0.24
C ASP A 43 -4.59 12.79 1.13
N ALA A 44 -4.86 11.62 1.72
CA ALA A 44 -4.26 11.22 3.00
C ALA A 44 -2.73 11.14 2.96
N VAL A 45 -2.17 10.63 1.85
CA VAL A 45 -0.71 10.60 1.65
C VAL A 45 -0.13 12.02 1.62
N ILE A 46 -0.78 12.95 0.91
CA ILE A 46 -0.34 14.34 0.80
C ILE A 46 -0.48 15.06 2.14
N ASP A 47 -1.59 14.90 2.84
CA ASP A 47 -1.86 15.52 4.14
C ASP A 47 -0.86 15.07 5.22
N GLU A 48 -0.36 13.84 5.12
CA GLU A 48 0.67 13.32 6.01
C GLU A 48 2.10 13.80 5.66
N GLY A 49 2.24 14.61 4.61
CA GLY A 49 3.51 15.16 4.13
C GLY A 49 4.37 14.16 3.34
N MET A 50 3.75 13.10 2.84
CA MET A 50 4.36 12.19 1.87
C MET A 50 4.00 12.66 0.44
N LYS A 51 4.45 11.94 -0.60
CA LYS A 51 4.07 12.24 -1.98
C LYS A 51 3.60 10.99 -2.71
N LEU A 52 2.80 11.16 -3.75
CA LEU A 52 2.57 10.10 -4.72
C LEU A 52 3.86 9.84 -5.50
N SER A 53 4.23 8.57 -5.67
CA SER A 53 5.37 8.21 -6.52
C SER A 53 5.03 8.45 -7.99
N ASP A 54 6.02 8.88 -8.77
CA ASP A 54 5.94 8.98 -10.22
C ASP A 54 6.84 7.91 -10.86
N LEU A 55 6.23 7.00 -11.63
CA LEU A 55 6.97 5.90 -12.25
C LEU A 55 7.83 6.42 -13.40
N GLU A 56 9.02 5.84 -13.53
CA GLU A 56 9.89 6.06 -14.67
C GLU A 56 9.16 5.70 -15.97
N PRO A 57 9.44 6.39 -17.10
CA PRO A 57 8.68 6.21 -18.35
C PRO A 57 8.53 4.76 -18.80
N HIS A 58 9.62 3.97 -18.72
CA HIS A 58 9.63 2.56 -19.11
C HIS A 58 8.79 1.65 -18.18
N LEU A 59 8.67 2.00 -16.89
CA LEU A 59 7.81 1.30 -15.95
C LEU A 59 6.34 1.71 -16.13
N LYS A 60 6.10 2.97 -16.46
CA LYS A 60 4.77 3.47 -16.81
C LYS A 60 4.23 2.79 -18.08
N GLU A 61 5.07 2.58 -19.10
CA GLU A 61 4.70 1.81 -20.30
C GLU A 61 4.32 0.37 -19.93
N ARG A 62 5.14 -0.32 -19.13
CA ARG A 62 4.83 -1.68 -18.63
C ARG A 62 3.54 -1.72 -17.81
N LEU A 63 3.24 -0.66 -17.04
CA LEU A 63 2.01 -0.56 -16.28
C LEU A 63 0.80 -0.40 -17.20
N LEU A 64 0.92 0.42 -18.25
CA LEU A 64 -0.14 0.60 -19.23
C LEU A 64 -0.51 -0.71 -19.93
N ASP A 65 0.46 -1.60 -20.18
CA ASP A 65 0.21 -2.94 -20.74
C ASP A 65 -0.62 -3.85 -19.81
N LEU A 66 -0.70 -3.55 -18.50
CA LEU A 66 -1.55 -4.26 -17.54
C LEU A 66 -2.94 -3.63 -17.40
N LEU A 67 -3.09 -2.36 -17.77
CA LEU A 67 -4.30 -1.60 -17.50
C LEU A 67 -5.32 -1.78 -18.62
N PRO A 68 -6.62 -1.73 -18.30
CA PRO A 68 -7.63 -1.54 -19.33
C PRO A 68 -7.35 -0.26 -20.13
N GLU A 69 -7.63 -0.26 -21.44
CA GLU A 69 -7.33 0.86 -22.35
C GLU A 69 -7.90 2.24 -21.91
N TYR A 70 -8.92 2.24 -21.06
CA TYR A 70 -9.59 3.44 -20.56
C TYR A 70 -9.01 3.99 -19.25
N VAL A 71 -8.04 3.30 -18.63
CA VAL A 71 -7.41 3.73 -17.37
C VAL A 71 -6.06 4.38 -17.67
N GLY A 72 -5.85 5.59 -17.15
CA GLY A 72 -4.56 6.24 -17.21
C GLY A 72 -3.54 5.52 -16.31
N GLY A 73 -2.31 5.31 -16.79
CA GLY A 73 -1.17 4.82 -16.01
C GLY A 73 -0.64 5.85 -15.01
N THR A 74 -1.54 6.48 -14.25
CA THR A 74 -1.24 7.45 -13.20
C THR A 74 -1.30 6.77 -11.84
N ASN A 75 -0.78 7.44 -10.81
CA ASN A 75 -0.89 7.01 -9.42
C ASN A 75 -1.96 7.90 -8.75
N PRO A 76 -3.06 7.37 -8.17
CA PRO A 76 -3.37 5.95 -7.96
C PRO A 76 -3.66 5.13 -9.22
N VAL A 77 -3.29 3.85 -9.17
CA VAL A 77 -3.66 2.85 -10.18
C VAL A 77 -5.02 2.25 -9.82
N ASP A 78 -6.05 2.61 -10.59
CA ASP A 78 -7.44 2.17 -10.38
C ASP A 78 -7.82 1.07 -11.37
N TYR A 79 -7.94 -0.16 -10.87
CA TYR A 79 -8.39 -1.31 -11.66
C TYR A 79 -9.92 -1.47 -11.65
N THR A 80 -10.64 -0.63 -10.90
CA THR A 80 -12.08 -0.69 -10.73
C THR A 80 -12.51 -2.15 -10.42
N PHE A 81 -13.47 -2.70 -11.16
CA PHE A 81 -13.97 -4.05 -10.96
C PHE A 81 -13.12 -5.16 -11.59
N SER A 82 -12.07 -4.81 -12.34
CA SER A 82 -11.20 -5.75 -13.03
C SER A 82 -9.99 -6.19 -12.19
N MET A 83 -9.90 -5.73 -10.94
CA MET A 83 -8.76 -6.01 -10.08
C MET A 83 -8.78 -7.44 -9.55
N ASP A 84 -7.72 -8.20 -9.85
CA ASP A 84 -7.48 -9.54 -9.30
C ASP A 84 -6.07 -9.64 -8.67
N ALA A 85 -5.79 -10.78 -8.03
CA ALA A 85 -4.55 -10.97 -7.28
C ALA A 85 -3.29 -10.96 -8.16
N GLU A 86 -3.36 -11.49 -9.38
CA GLU A 86 -2.21 -11.51 -10.29
C GLU A 86 -1.91 -10.11 -10.84
N THR A 87 -2.95 -9.36 -11.18
CA THR A 87 -2.84 -7.97 -11.63
C THR A 87 -2.22 -7.10 -10.53
N VAL A 88 -2.73 -7.18 -9.30
CA VAL A 88 -2.14 -6.43 -8.16
C VAL A 88 -0.69 -6.83 -7.93
N LYS A 89 -0.38 -8.13 -7.97
CA LYS A 89 1.00 -8.62 -7.82
C LYS A 89 1.93 -8.04 -8.89
N ARG A 90 1.58 -8.11 -10.16
CA ARG A 90 2.39 -7.58 -11.28
C ARG A 90 2.57 -6.07 -11.17
N THR A 91 1.55 -5.34 -10.73
CA THR A 91 1.62 -3.89 -10.52
C THR A 91 2.54 -3.51 -9.37
N ILE A 92 2.52 -4.27 -8.27
CA ILE A 92 3.48 -4.12 -7.19
C ILE A 92 4.90 -4.40 -7.69
N GLU A 93 5.12 -5.48 -8.44
CA GLU A 93 6.43 -5.83 -8.99
C GLU A 93 7.01 -4.70 -9.85
N ILE A 94 6.19 -4.03 -10.68
CA ILE A 94 6.59 -2.81 -11.41
C ILE A 94 7.02 -1.70 -10.43
N GLY A 95 6.19 -1.40 -9.42
CA GLY A 95 6.54 -0.38 -8.42
C GLY A 95 7.77 -0.75 -7.58
N VAL A 96 8.07 -2.03 -7.39
CA VAL A 96 9.27 -2.50 -6.68
C VAL A 96 10.53 -2.15 -7.46
N GLU A 97 10.47 -2.11 -8.79
CA GLU A 97 11.60 -1.72 -9.65
C GLU A 97 11.84 -0.20 -9.67
N SER A 98 10.80 0.60 -9.48
CA SER A 98 10.90 2.07 -9.54
C SER A 98 11.80 2.63 -8.45
N GLU A 99 12.68 3.56 -8.79
CA GLU A 99 13.44 4.27 -7.78
C GLU A 99 12.56 5.26 -7.00
N ASP A 100 11.50 5.83 -7.56
CA ASP A 100 10.69 6.82 -6.83
C ASP A 100 9.76 6.20 -5.77
N VAL A 101 9.35 4.94 -5.97
CA VAL A 101 8.47 4.22 -5.04
C VAL A 101 9.23 3.85 -3.76
N GLY A 102 8.80 4.42 -2.63
CA GLY A 102 9.29 4.12 -1.29
C GLY A 102 8.40 3.14 -0.51
N SER A 103 7.11 3.09 -0.82
CA SER A 103 6.12 2.24 -0.13
C SER A 103 4.86 2.04 -0.97
N PHE A 104 4.01 1.09 -0.57
CA PHE A 104 2.75 0.76 -1.22
C PHE A 104 1.57 0.95 -0.29
N ILE A 105 0.48 1.52 -0.81
CA ILE A 105 -0.86 1.37 -0.24
C ILE A 105 -1.70 0.57 -1.23
N VAL A 106 -2.26 -0.55 -0.78
CA VAL A 106 -3.06 -1.43 -1.64
C VAL A 106 -4.44 -1.59 -1.04
N ILE A 107 -5.44 -1.11 -1.76
CA ILE A 107 -6.84 -1.14 -1.33
C ILE A 107 -7.50 -2.36 -1.98
N LEU A 108 -7.90 -3.34 -1.18
CA LEU A 108 -8.39 -4.65 -1.63
C LEU A 108 -9.87 -4.87 -1.28
N GLN A 109 -10.58 -5.67 -2.10
CA GLN A 109 -11.95 -6.07 -1.81
C GLN A 109 -11.98 -7.10 -0.67
N ALA A 110 -12.91 -6.94 0.27
CA ALA A 110 -13.07 -7.87 1.38
C ALA A 110 -13.53 -9.26 0.88
N GLU A 111 -14.37 -9.28 -0.15
CA GLU A 111 -15.05 -10.47 -0.68
C GLU A 111 -14.09 -11.52 -1.27
N ILE A 112 -12.94 -11.07 -1.77
CA ILE A 112 -11.92 -11.92 -2.39
C ILE A 112 -10.56 -11.78 -1.70
N LEU A 113 -10.51 -11.26 -0.47
CA LEU A 113 -9.27 -10.97 0.26
C LEU A 113 -8.34 -12.19 0.33
N GLY A 114 -8.89 -13.38 0.59
CA GLY A 114 -8.12 -14.63 0.66
C GLY A 114 -7.32 -14.96 -0.60
N SER A 115 -7.75 -14.49 -1.79
CA SER A 115 -7.04 -14.71 -3.05
C SER A 115 -5.72 -13.95 -3.15
N TYR A 116 -5.56 -12.86 -2.39
CA TYR A 116 -4.34 -12.02 -2.40
C TYR A 116 -3.25 -12.53 -1.45
N VAL A 117 -3.59 -13.38 -0.47
CA VAL A 117 -2.67 -13.80 0.59
C VAL A 117 -1.39 -14.43 0.04
N GLU A 118 -1.53 -15.46 -0.79
CA GLU A 118 -0.38 -16.17 -1.33
C GLU A 118 0.39 -15.33 -2.38
N PRO A 119 -0.27 -14.69 -3.38
CA PRO A 119 0.43 -13.88 -4.36
C PRO A 119 1.22 -12.74 -3.73
N LEU A 120 0.62 -11.98 -2.81
CA LEU A 120 1.30 -10.84 -2.17
C LEU A 120 2.37 -11.27 -1.18
N GLY A 121 2.13 -12.37 -0.43
CA GLY A 121 3.10 -12.90 0.53
C GLY A 121 4.40 -13.45 -0.10
N LYS A 122 4.42 -13.68 -1.42
CA LYS A 122 5.60 -14.18 -2.16
C LYS A 122 6.41 -13.10 -2.88
N ILE A 123 5.96 -11.85 -2.88
CA ILE A 123 6.65 -10.76 -3.59
C ILE A 123 7.94 -10.42 -2.85
N ASP A 124 9.05 -10.31 -3.59
CA ASP A 124 10.26 -9.66 -3.07
C ASP A 124 10.09 -8.14 -3.19
N TYR A 125 9.70 -7.50 -2.10
CA TYR A 125 9.49 -6.06 -2.04
C TYR A 125 10.78 -5.22 -2.02
N ARG A 126 11.97 -5.83 -2.00
CA ARG A 126 13.28 -5.14 -1.95
C ARG A 126 13.38 -4.09 -0.84
N GLY A 127 12.74 -4.36 0.31
CA GLY A 127 12.75 -3.49 1.48
C GLY A 127 11.75 -2.32 1.44
N LYS A 128 10.82 -2.28 0.47
CA LYS A 128 9.73 -1.30 0.40
C LYS A 128 8.50 -1.82 1.16
N PRO A 129 7.99 -1.10 2.16
CA PRO A 129 6.84 -1.59 2.92
C PRO A 129 5.53 -1.51 2.13
N ILE A 130 4.61 -2.41 2.49
CA ILE A 130 3.23 -2.43 2.01
C ILE A 130 2.25 -2.26 3.18
N MET A 131 1.23 -1.42 2.99
CA MET A 131 0.05 -1.33 3.85
C MET A 131 -1.19 -1.70 3.04
N VAL A 132 -1.97 -2.67 3.52
CA VAL A 132 -3.23 -3.06 2.89
C VAL A 132 -4.39 -2.35 3.57
N CYS A 133 -5.28 -1.75 2.80
CA CYS A 133 -6.55 -1.21 3.27
C CYS A 133 -7.69 -2.12 2.79
N VAL A 134 -8.56 -2.54 3.71
CA VAL A 134 -9.81 -3.24 3.39
C VAL A 134 -10.93 -2.50 4.11
N ALA A 135 -11.76 -1.80 3.34
CA ALA A 135 -12.97 -1.18 3.87
C ALA A 135 -13.93 -2.30 4.32
N GLY A 136 -14.41 -2.24 5.57
CA GLY A 136 -15.24 -3.31 6.13
C GLY A 136 -14.46 -4.60 6.42
N LYS A 137 -13.16 -4.51 6.76
CA LYS A 137 -12.32 -5.70 7.06
C LYS A 137 -12.91 -6.65 8.09
N GLU A 138 -13.78 -6.17 8.98
CA GLU A 138 -14.52 -6.95 9.97
C GLU A 138 -15.38 -8.07 9.35
N PHE A 139 -15.77 -7.94 8.08
CA PHE A 139 -16.52 -8.95 7.35
C PHE A 139 -15.63 -10.06 6.75
N ALA A 140 -14.30 -9.90 6.78
CA ALA A 140 -13.33 -10.83 6.18
C ALA A 140 -12.19 -11.20 7.16
N MET A 141 -12.50 -11.26 8.47
CA MET A 141 -11.48 -11.40 9.53
C MET A 141 -10.57 -12.64 9.40
N ASP A 142 -11.09 -13.76 8.90
CA ASP A 142 -10.28 -14.97 8.69
C ASP A 142 -9.16 -14.72 7.66
N ASP A 143 -9.45 -13.99 6.59
CA ASP A 143 -8.47 -13.65 5.56
C ASP A 143 -7.57 -12.49 5.99
N VAL A 144 -8.08 -11.55 6.79
CA VAL A 144 -7.26 -10.53 7.46
C VAL A 144 -6.18 -11.19 8.31
N ILE A 145 -6.53 -12.21 9.11
CA ILE A 145 -5.57 -12.94 9.93
C ILE A 145 -4.52 -13.64 9.05
N LYS A 146 -4.92 -14.24 7.93
CA LYS A 146 -3.98 -14.87 6.98
C LYS A 146 -3.02 -13.86 6.36
N MET A 147 -3.51 -12.69 5.94
CA MET A 147 -2.68 -11.58 5.44
C MET A 147 -1.66 -11.12 6.48
N GLU A 148 -2.11 -10.91 7.73
CA GLU A 148 -1.24 -10.51 8.82
C GLU A 148 -0.18 -11.58 9.15
N ASN A 149 -0.53 -12.86 9.05
CA ASN A 149 0.40 -13.98 9.29
C ASN A 149 1.50 -14.08 8.22
N VAL A 150 1.23 -13.67 6.98
CA VAL A 150 2.26 -13.54 5.94
C VAL A 150 3.03 -12.21 6.02
N GLY A 151 2.81 -11.43 7.08
CA GLY A 151 3.54 -10.19 7.35
C GLY A 151 2.95 -8.96 6.68
N ILE A 152 1.75 -9.02 6.10
CA ILE A 152 1.13 -7.86 5.45
C ILE A 152 0.10 -7.24 6.40
N PRO A 153 0.33 -6.01 6.91
CA PRO A 153 -0.59 -5.37 7.84
C PRO A 153 -1.86 -4.89 7.14
N VAL A 154 -3.03 -5.10 7.77
CA VAL A 154 -4.34 -4.74 7.22
C VAL A 154 -5.05 -3.68 8.07
N TYR A 155 -5.36 -2.56 7.43
CA TYR A 155 -6.04 -1.40 8.00
C TYR A 155 -7.47 -1.27 7.48
N GLN A 156 -8.26 -0.49 8.20
CA GLN A 156 -9.66 -0.27 7.86
C GLN A 156 -9.82 0.91 6.89
N THR A 157 -8.92 1.89 6.95
CA THR A 157 -9.03 3.11 6.14
C THR A 157 -7.70 3.50 5.48
N PRO A 158 -7.73 4.20 4.34
CA PRO A 158 -6.51 4.67 3.67
C PRO A 158 -5.67 5.63 4.53
N GLU A 159 -6.31 6.43 5.38
CA GLU A 159 -5.66 7.37 6.28
C GLU A 159 -4.78 6.65 7.30
N GLN A 160 -5.26 5.50 7.84
CA GLN A 160 -4.45 4.69 8.74
C GLN A 160 -3.20 4.13 8.04
N CYS A 161 -3.30 3.76 6.75
CA CYS A 161 -2.15 3.33 5.97
C CYS A 161 -1.16 4.48 5.75
N ALA A 162 -1.65 5.66 5.36
CA ALA A 162 -0.83 6.84 5.09
C ALA A 162 -0.12 7.35 6.35
N ASP A 163 -0.82 7.44 7.48
CA ASP A 163 -0.28 7.83 8.79
C ASP A 163 0.83 6.86 9.23
N ALA A 164 0.60 5.54 9.13
CA ALA A 164 1.61 4.54 9.46
C ALA A 164 2.88 4.68 8.61
N ILE A 165 2.73 4.79 7.29
CA ILE A 165 3.86 4.99 6.36
C ILE A 165 4.61 6.28 6.69
N SER A 166 3.90 7.38 6.93
CA SER A 166 4.48 8.69 7.22
C SER A 166 5.25 8.70 8.52
N VAL A 167 4.69 8.13 9.59
CA VAL A 167 5.37 8.01 10.89
C VAL A 167 6.62 7.14 10.78
N MET A 168 6.55 6.01 10.06
CA MET A 168 7.72 5.18 9.79
C MET A 168 8.79 5.96 9.01
N TYR A 169 8.42 6.59 7.89
CA TYR A 169 9.36 7.39 7.08
C TYR A 169 10.04 8.49 7.90
N LYS A 170 9.25 9.30 8.63
CA LYS A 170 9.76 10.36 9.49
C LYS A 170 10.70 9.79 10.54
N HIS A 171 10.38 8.65 11.16
CA HIS A 171 11.30 8.02 12.10
C HIS A 171 12.62 7.64 11.45
N TRP A 172 12.59 6.94 10.31
CA TRP A 172 13.80 6.53 9.58
C TRP A 172 14.67 7.75 9.20
N LYS A 173 14.07 8.79 8.62
CA LYS A 173 14.76 10.04 8.21
C LYS A 173 15.50 10.71 9.37
N HIS A 174 14.93 10.71 10.58
CA HIS A 174 15.56 11.28 11.77
C HIS A 174 16.54 10.33 12.48
N SER A 175 16.51 9.03 12.15
CA SER A 175 17.36 8.02 12.79
C SER A 175 18.77 7.94 12.18
N GLY A 176 19.02 8.64 11.07
CA GLY A 176 20.35 8.76 10.47
C GLY A 176 20.96 7.45 9.97
N GLN A 177 20.14 6.47 9.59
CA GLN A 177 20.58 5.24 8.92
C GLN A 177 20.56 5.38 7.41
#